data_AF-A0A519UX04-F1
#
_entry.id   AF-A0A519UX04-F1
#
_cell.length_a   1.000
_cell.length_b   1.000
_cell.length_c   1.000
_cell.angle_alpha   90.00
_cell.angle_beta   90.00
_cell.angle_gamma   90.00
#
_symmetry.space_group_name_H-M   'P 1'
#
loop_
_entity.id
_entity.type
_entity.pdbx_description
1 polymer ?
#
loop_
_entity_poly.entity_id
_entity_poly.type
_entity_poly.pdbx_seq_one_letter_code
_entity_poly.pdbx_strand_id
1 'polypeptide(L)'
;MNIVNILEEIEKVDGEIYERLNPRRAAMKDFFNMGKKITLAAMPLALGSVFQKAYGQSTPTAVNDVLNFALALEYLEYHFYNHALVAAPTLTIPAGAATAAITLIRDHESAHVNLLKGALGASARAEITYAMTDFTAGGTFGDVYSNYGTFLAVAQGFEDTGVRAYKGQAGVLAGNAVLTTALQIHSVEARHASHIRQMRTALSGGTTVYKPWVSLGASGQANDSGVPQVDAVYAGEDATVQAGVTITGINGNANITKAVAVECFDEPLDKASVVNIANLFLKTGFKL
;
A
#
# COMPACT_ATOMS: atom_id res chain seq x y z
N MET A 1 -6.71 -3.19 57.22
CA MET A 1 -6.65 -3.27 55.74
C MET A 1 -5.19 -3.12 55.36
N ASN A 2 -4.54 -4.20 54.91
CA ASN A 2 -3.10 -4.24 54.64
C ASN A 2 -2.84 -3.74 53.22
N ILE A 3 -2.32 -2.52 53.08
CA ILE A 3 -1.95 -1.90 51.79
C ILE A 3 -0.85 -2.70 51.08
N VAL A 4 -0.06 -3.49 51.81
CA VAL A 4 0.99 -4.35 51.26
C VAL A 4 0.42 -5.52 50.46
N ASN A 5 -0.76 -6.03 50.81
CA ASN A 5 -1.43 -7.11 50.07
C ASN A 5 -1.98 -6.64 48.71
N ILE A 6 -2.28 -5.35 48.55
CA ILE A 6 -2.77 -4.77 47.28
C ILE A 6 -1.63 -4.68 46.25
N LEU A 7 -0.40 -4.44 46.69
CA LEU A 7 0.77 -4.39 45.81
C LEU A 7 1.19 -5.79 45.34
N GLU A 8 1.11 -6.81 46.22
CA GLU A 8 1.33 -8.22 45.82
C GLU A 8 0.21 -8.77 44.92
N GLU A 9 -1.04 -8.29 45.06
CA GLU A 9 -2.11 -8.64 44.11
C GLU A 9 -1.94 -7.96 42.76
N ILE A 10 -1.41 -6.73 42.70
CA ILE A 10 -1.07 -6.03 41.45
C ILE A 10 0.10 -6.72 40.73
N GLU A 11 1.07 -7.26 41.46
CA GLU A 11 2.20 -8.00 40.89
C GLU A 11 1.79 -9.39 40.34
N LYS A 12 0.66 -9.94 40.80
CA LYS A 12 0.02 -11.15 40.26
C LYS A 12 -0.94 -10.89 39.11
N VAL A 13 -1.10 -9.64 38.67
CA VAL A 13 -1.87 -9.30 37.46
C VAL A 13 -1.02 -9.64 36.23
N ASP A 14 -1.15 -10.91 35.87
CA ASP A 14 -0.83 -11.58 34.62
C ASP A 14 -0.33 -10.71 33.46
N GLY A 15 0.84 -11.07 32.92
CA GLY A 15 1.35 -10.55 31.65
C GLY A 15 0.40 -10.77 30.46
N GLU A 16 -0.61 -11.63 30.62
CA GLU A 16 -1.70 -11.85 29.67
C GLU A 16 -2.61 -10.62 29.46
N ILE A 17 -2.72 -9.69 30.43
CA ILE A 17 -3.53 -8.48 30.22
C ILE A 17 -2.87 -7.57 29.17
N TYR A 18 -1.55 -7.46 29.18
CA TYR A 18 -0.83 -6.70 28.16
C TYR A 18 -0.88 -7.35 26.77
N GLU A 19 -1.00 -8.68 26.70
CA GLU A 19 -1.22 -9.39 25.43
C GLU A 19 -2.66 -9.27 24.92
N ARG A 20 -3.65 -9.26 25.82
CA ARG A 20 -5.07 -9.07 25.48
C ARG A 20 -5.43 -7.63 25.08
N LEU A 21 -4.68 -6.64 25.58
CA LEU A 21 -4.93 -5.22 25.30
C LEU A 21 -4.21 -4.68 24.06
N ASN A 22 -3.37 -5.47 23.40
CA ASN A 22 -2.63 -4.99 22.23
C ASN A 22 -2.81 -5.90 21.00
N PRO A 23 -4.01 -5.90 20.38
CA PRO A 23 -4.29 -6.68 19.18
C PRO A 23 -3.33 -6.36 18.03
N ARG A 24 -2.75 -5.14 17.98
CA ARG A 24 -1.72 -4.77 17.00
C ARG A 24 -0.40 -5.51 17.24
N ARG A 25 0.06 -5.63 18.48
CA ARG A 25 1.29 -6.39 18.81
C ARG A 25 1.10 -7.89 18.59
N ALA A 26 -0.07 -8.43 18.91
CA ALA A 26 -0.43 -9.81 18.60
C ALA A 26 -0.44 -10.06 17.09
N ALA A 27 -1.13 -9.20 16.31
CA ALA A 27 -1.13 -9.28 14.85
C ALA A 27 0.27 -9.15 14.24
N MET A 28 1.13 -8.28 14.77
CA MET A 28 2.53 -8.16 14.33
C MET A 28 3.38 -9.38 14.71
N LYS A 29 3.16 -9.98 15.90
CA LYS A 29 3.81 -11.23 16.32
C LYS A 29 3.35 -12.39 15.45
N ASP A 30 2.06 -12.49 15.15
CA ASP A 30 1.50 -13.54 14.30
C ASP A 30 1.98 -13.40 12.86
N PHE A 31 2.04 -12.17 12.33
CA PHE A 31 2.66 -11.87 11.04
C PHE A 31 4.15 -12.24 11.01
N PHE A 32 4.91 -11.88 12.05
CA PHE A 32 6.33 -12.22 12.18
C PHE A 32 6.57 -13.74 12.31
N ASN A 33 5.72 -14.45 13.06
CA ASN A 33 5.79 -15.89 13.24
C ASN A 33 5.35 -16.67 11.99
N MET A 34 4.40 -16.13 11.22
CA MET A 34 4.02 -16.64 9.90
C MET A 34 5.16 -16.43 8.89
N GLY A 35 5.81 -15.25 8.89
CA GLY A 35 6.98 -14.95 8.05
C GLY A 35 8.21 -15.82 8.35
N LYS A 36 8.41 -16.27 9.60
CA LYS A 36 9.48 -17.22 9.95
C LYS A 36 9.26 -18.64 9.42
N LYS A 37 8.00 -19.05 9.20
CA LYS A 37 7.65 -20.41 8.77
C LYS A 37 7.51 -20.54 7.24
N ILE A 38 7.42 -19.43 6.53
CA ILE A 38 7.30 -19.39 5.07
C ILE A 38 8.60 -18.78 4.54
N THR A 39 9.52 -19.61 4.05
CA THR A 39 10.70 -19.12 3.34
C THR A 39 10.27 -18.43 2.03
N LEU A 40 11.00 -17.38 1.61
CA LEU A 40 10.66 -16.54 0.44
C LEU A 40 10.36 -17.35 -0.84
N ALA A 41 10.98 -18.52 -0.99
CA ALA A 41 10.80 -19.45 -2.10
C ALA A 41 9.48 -20.27 -2.07
N ALA A 42 8.78 -20.33 -0.93
CA ALA A 42 7.56 -21.12 -0.74
C ALA A 42 6.27 -20.27 -0.69
N MET A 43 6.38 -18.93 -0.70
CA MET A 43 5.25 -18.00 -0.68
C MET A 43 4.24 -18.22 -1.82
N PRO A 44 4.67 -18.41 -3.09
CA PRO A 44 3.71 -18.54 -4.19
C PRO A 44 2.85 -19.82 -4.08
N LEU A 45 3.43 -20.91 -3.60
CA LEU A 45 2.76 -22.22 -3.54
C LEU A 45 1.90 -22.39 -2.27
N ALA A 46 2.36 -21.90 -1.12
CA ALA A 46 1.62 -21.99 0.13
C ALA A 46 0.33 -21.14 0.08
N LEU A 47 0.39 -19.93 -0.49
CA LEU A 47 -0.78 -19.08 -0.67
C LEU A 47 -1.78 -19.67 -1.68
N GLY A 48 -1.31 -20.25 -2.79
CA GLY A 48 -2.16 -20.94 -3.78
C GLY A 48 -3.02 -22.07 -3.21
N SER A 49 -2.51 -22.79 -2.20
CA SER A 49 -3.24 -23.89 -1.55
C SER A 49 -4.41 -23.42 -0.66
N VAL A 50 -4.32 -22.21 -0.08
CA VAL A 50 -5.40 -21.60 0.71
C VAL A 50 -6.55 -21.16 -0.21
N PHE A 51 -6.21 -20.68 -1.41
CA PHE A 51 -7.19 -20.45 -2.48
C PHE A 51 -7.89 -21.75 -2.87
N GLN A 52 -7.17 -22.82 -3.17
CA GLN A 52 -7.79 -24.09 -3.59
C GLN A 52 -8.76 -24.71 -2.58
N LYS A 53 -8.56 -24.51 -1.26
CA LYS A 53 -9.42 -25.12 -0.24
C LYS A 53 -10.74 -24.35 0.01
N ALA A 54 -10.84 -23.10 -0.43
CA ALA A 54 -12.07 -22.30 -0.41
C ALA A 54 -12.87 -22.37 -1.74
N TYR A 55 -12.28 -22.98 -2.78
CA TYR A 55 -12.74 -22.93 -4.17
C TYR A 55 -13.83 -23.96 -4.55
N GLY A 56 -14.35 -24.71 -3.58
CA GLY A 56 -15.48 -25.64 -3.79
C GLY A 56 -16.84 -24.93 -3.92
N GLN A 57 -16.88 -23.61 -3.73
CA GLN A 57 -18.06 -22.75 -3.87
C GLN A 57 -17.68 -21.58 -4.79
N SER A 58 -18.56 -21.21 -5.73
CA SER A 58 -18.32 -20.08 -6.64
C SER A 58 -17.98 -18.82 -5.84
N THR A 59 -16.80 -18.25 -6.08
CA THR A 59 -16.38 -16.97 -5.51
C THR A 59 -17.45 -15.91 -5.80
N PRO A 60 -17.94 -15.15 -4.80
CA PRO A 60 -18.94 -14.12 -5.05
C PRO A 60 -18.48 -13.14 -6.13
N THR A 61 -19.38 -12.72 -7.03
CA THR A 61 -19.06 -11.79 -8.13
C THR A 61 -18.30 -10.56 -7.65
N ALA A 62 -18.73 -9.97 -6.52
CA ALA A 62 -18.07 -8.82 -5.91
C ALA A 62 -16.59 -9.08 -5.55
N VAL A 63 -16.24 -10.30 -5.14
CA VAL A 63 -14.84 -10.66 -4.86
C VAL A 63 -14.05 -10.74 -6.15
N ASN A 64 -14.58 -11.37 -7.21
CA ASN A 64 -13.91 -11.38 -8.51
C ASN A 64 -13.72 -9.96 -9.06
N ASP A 65 -14.68 -9.06 -8.86
CA ASP A 65 -14.60 -7.67 -9.29
C ASP A 65 -13.52 -6.88 -8.54
N VAL A 66 -13.31 -7.18 -7.25
CA VAL A 66 -12.22 -6.62 -6.44
C VAL A 66 -10.87 -7.16 -6.89
N LEU A 67 -10.76 -8.48 -7.12
CA LEU A 67 -9.50 -9.08 -7.56
C LEU A 67 -9.09 -8.65 -8.97
N ASN A 68 -10.06 -8.52 -9.90
CA ASN A 68 -9.79 -7.99 -11.23
C ASN A 68 -9.43 -6.51 -11.23
N PHE A 69 -9.99 -5.75 -10.28
CA PHE A 69 -9.62 -4.36 -10.06
C PHE A 69 -8.19 -4.26 -9.53
N ALA A 70 -7.83 -5.04 -8.49
CA ALA A 70 -6.46 -5.12 -7.99
C ALA A 70 -5.48 -5.52 -9.10
N LEU A 71 -5.80 -6.59 -9.86
CA LEU A 71 -4.96 -7.07 -10.95
C LEU A 71 -4.69 -6.00 -12.02
N ALA A 72 -5.62 -5.06 -12.23
CA ALA A 72 -5.39 -3.93 -13.13
C ALA A 72 -4.27 -2.99 -12.64
N LEU A 73 -4.23 -2.74 -11.32
CA LEU A 73 -3.24 -1.87 -10.69
C LEU A 73 -1.87 -2.53 -10.68
N GLU A 74 -1.80 -3.81 -10.29
CA GLU A 74 -0.53 -4.58 -10.30
C GLU A 74 0.09 -4.65 -11.71
N TYR A 75 -0.73 -4.70 -12.77
CA TYR A 75 -0.20 -4.61 -14.14
C TYR A 75 0.45 -3.26 -14.44
N LEU A 76 -0.15 -2.16 -13.98
CA LEU A 76 0.41 -0.83 -14.16
C LEU A 76 1.74 -0.70 -13.40
N GLU A 77 1.78 -1.11 -12.13
CA GLU A 77 2.98 -1.06 -11.29
C GLU A 77 4.10 -1.95 -11.84
N TYR A 78 3.78 -3.21 -12.18
CA TYR A 78 4.74 -4.12 -12.81
C TYR A 78 5.34 -3.50 -14.08
N HIS A 79 4.50 -2.98 -14.98
CA HIS A 79 5.00 -2.39 -16.23
C HIS A 79 5.75 -1.08 -16.03
N PHE A 80 5.36 -0.28 -15.03
CA PHE A 80 6.06 0.94 -14.67
C PHE A 80 7.51 0.67 -14.27
N TYR A 81 7.70 -0.25 -13.31
CA TYR A 81 9.01 -0.62 -12.80
C TYR A 81 9.82 -1.45 -13.79
N ASN A 82 9.18 -2.40 -14.49
CA ASN A 82 9.88 -3.24 -15.45
C ASN A 82 10.46 -2.38 -16.58
N HIS A 83 9.70 -1.42 -17.12
CA HIS A 83 10.21 -0.53 -18.15
C HIS A 83 11.38 0.33 -17.66
N ALA A 84 11.29 0.87 -16.45
CA ALA A 84 12.38 1.65 -15.82
C ALA A 84 13.70 0.86 -15.77
N LEU A 85 13.63 -0.45 -15.49
CA LEU A 85 14.81 -1.30 -15.35
C LEU A 85 15.37 -1.83 -16.67
N VAL A 86 14.50 -2.16 -17.65
CA VAL A 86 14.94 -2.92 -18.85
C VAL A 86 14.82 -2.16 -20.17
N ALA A 87 14.12 -1.03 -20.21
CA ALA A 87 13.76 -0.36 -21.46
C ALA A 87 13.82 1.18 -21.39
N ALA A 88 14.27 1.76 -20.28
CA ALA A 88 14.48 3.19 -20.09
C ALA A 88 16.00 3.53 -19.97
N PRO A 89 16.79 3.44 -21.05
CA PRO A 89 18.25 3.63 -20.97
C PRO A 89 18.69 5.05 -20.57
N THR A 90 17.78 6.02 -20.65
CA THR A 90 18.00 7.41 -20.23
C THR A 90 17.73 7.65 -18.75
N LEU A 91 17.10 6.70 -18.05
CA LEU A 91 16.84 6.79 -16.62
C LEU A 91 18.07 6.30 -15.85
N THR A 92 18.75 7.21 -15.15
CA THR A 92 19.88 6.85 -14.28
C THR A 92 19.40 6.55 -12.87
N ILE A 93 19.09 5.28 -12.59
CA ILE A 93 18.87 4.80 -11.22
C ILE A 93 20.26 4.56 -10.58
N PRO A 94 20.56 5.13 -9.39
CA PRO A 94 21.84 4.90 -8.73
C PRO A 94 22.12 3.41 -8.50
N ALA A 95 23.31 2.96 -8.92
CA ALA A 95 23.72 1.56 -8.76
C ALA A 95 23.76 1.14 -7.28
N GLY A 96 23.62 -0.17 -7.04
CA GLY A 96 23.66 -0.75 -5.70
C GLY A 96 22.27 -0.74 -5.05
N ALA A 97 22.14 -0.14 -3.86
CA ALA A 97 20.94 -0.25 -3.04
C ALA A 97 19.67 0.27 -3.74
N ALA A 98 19.75 1.38 -4.48
CA ALA A 98 18.59 1.94 -5.16
C ALA A 98 18.11 1.04 -6.33
N THR A 99 19.00 0.62 -7.23
CA THR A 99 18.62 -0.35 -8.29
C THR A 99 18.12 -1.68 -7.70
N ALA A 100 18.73 -2.18 -6.62
CA ALA A 100 18.29 -3.40 -5.95
C ALA A 100 16.88 -3.27 -5.36
N ALA A 101 16.57 -2.11 -4.76
CA ALA A 101 15.24 -1.81 -4.24
C ALA A 101 14.18 -1.78 -5.35
N ILE A 102 14.43 -1.05 -6.44
CA ILE A 102 13.49 -0.97 -7.57
C ILE A 102 13.29 -2.34 -8.23
N THR A 103 14.36 -3.15 -8.32
CA THR A 103 14.27 -4.53 -8.82
C THR A 103 13.41 -5.40 -7.91
N LEU A 104 13.59 -5.29 -6.60
CA LEU A 104 12.80 -6.05 -5.63
C LEU A 104 11.31 -5.67 -5.66
N ILE A 105 11.00 -4.38 -5.78
CA ILE A 105 9.62 -3.90 -5.95
C ILE A 105 9.02 -4.50 -7.22
N ARG A 106 9.69 -4.36 -8.38
CA ARG A 106 9.26 -4.99 -9.65
C ARG A 106 8.97 -6.49 -9.50
N ASP A 107 9.83 -7.21 -8.80
CA ASP A 107 9.68 -8.65 -8.59
C ASP A 107 8.47 -8.98 -7.70
N HIS A 108 8.15 -8.13 -6.71
CA HIS A 108 6.92 -8.23 -5.92
C HIS A 108 5.68 -7.96 -6.78
N GLU A 109 5.67 -6.92 -7.62
CA GLU A 109 4.55 -6.63 -8.54
C GLU A 109 4.26 -7.83 -9.47
N SER A 110 5.31 -8.45 -10.00
CA SER A 110 5.19 -9.67 -10.78
C SER A 110 4.58 -10.82 -9.98
N ALA A 111 4.97 -10.97 -8.71
CA ALA A 111 4.41 -11.98 -7.81
C ALA A 111 2.93 -11.71 -7.49
N HIS A 112 2.54 -10.45 -7.27
CA HIS A 112 1.15 -10.06 -7.06
C HIS A 112 0.28 -10.34 -8.29
N VAL A 113 0.74 -9.94 -9.49
CA VAL A 113 0.07 -10.28 -10.76
C VAL A 113 -0.17 -11.79 -10.87
N ASN A 114 0.86 -12.60 -10.63
CA ASN A 114 0.75 -14.06 -10.73
C ASN A 114 -0.19 -14.65 -9.68
N LEU A 115 -0.14 -14.13 -8.45
CA LEU A 115 -1.02 -14.53 -7.36
C LEU A 115 -2.48 -14.25 -7.69
N LEU A 116 -2.80 -13.03 -8.14
CA LEU A 116 -4.15 -12.63 -8.51
C LEU A 116 -4.68 -13.39 -9.73
N LYS A 117 -3.85 -13.59 -10.76
CA LYS A 117 -4.21 -14.43 -11.92
C LYS A 117 -4.52 -15.86 -11.49
N GLY A 118 -3.70 -16.43 -10.63
CA GLY A 118 -3.95 -17.77 -10.06
C GLY A 118 -5.25 -17.81 -9.26
N ALA A 119 -5.51 -16.77 -8.47
CA ALA A 119 -6.71 -16.62 -7.65
C ALA A 119 -7.97 -16.27 -8.44
N LEU A 120 -7.88 -15.86 -9.70
CA LEU A 120 -9.00 -15.55 -10.59
C LEU A 120 -9.27 -16.67 -11.61
N GLY A 121 -8.23 -17.43 -11.99
CA GLY A 121 -8.32 -18.46 -13.01
C GLY A 121 -8.89 -17.93 -14.32
N ALA A 122 -9.94 -18.59 -14.83
CA ALA A 122 -10.62 -18.17 -16.07
C ALA A 122 -11.39 -16.84 -15.94
N SER A 123 -11.63 -16.35 -14.72
CA SER A 123 -12.27 -15.06 -14.47
C SER A 123 -11.28 -13.89 -14.48
N ALA A 124 -9.99 -14.15 -14.72
CA ALA A 124 -8.97 -13.12 -14.78
C ALA A 124 -9.21 -12.20 -15.99
N ARG A 125 -9.14 -10.89 -15.75
CA ARG A 125 -9.20 -9.88 -16.79
C ARG A 125 -8.08 -10.08 -17.80
N ALA A 126 -8.28 -9.55 -19.00
CA ALA A 126 -7.22 -9.44 -19.98
C ALA A 126 -6.05 -8.60 -19.43
N GLU A 127 -4.84 -9.02 -19.79
CA GLU A 127 -3.60 -8.34 -19.44
C GLU A 127 -3.57 -6.91 -19.98
N ILE A 128 -3.22 -5.96 -19.10
CA ILE A 128 -2.83 -4.62 -19.51
C ILE A 128 -1.34 -4.69 -19.82
N THR A 129 -0.96 -4.55 -21.09
CA THR A 129 0.45 -4.58 -21.50
C THR A 129 1.06 -3.17 -21.45
N TYR A 130 2.39 -3.07 -21.37
CA TYR A 130 3.09 -1.77 -21.51
C TYR A 130 2.66 -0.98 -22.75
N ALA A 131 2.32 -1.63 -23.87
CA ALA A 131 1.86 -0.94 -25.08
C ALA A 131 0.52 -0.18 -24.89
N MET A 132 -0.25 -0.54 -23.87
CA MET A 132 -1.54 0.07 -23.51
C MET A 132 -1.40 1.24 -22.52
N THR A 133 -0.23 1.41 -21.91
CA THR A 133 0.02 2.43 -20.87
C THR A 133 0.59 3.72 -21.45
N ASP A 134 0.46 4.80 -20.67
CA ASP A 134 1.13 6.09 -20.86
C ASP A 134 1.63 6.59 -19.51
N PHE A 135 2.83 6.18 -19.11
CA PHE A 135 3.41 6.59 -17.82
C PHE A 135 3.81 8.06 -17.76
N THR A 136 3.74 8.80 -18.88
CA THR A 136 3.90 10.26 -18.86
C THR A 136 2.63 10.98 -18.41
N ALA A 137 1.51 10.26 -18.27
CA ALA A 137 0.19 10.80 -17.97
C ALA A 137 -0.19 11.96 -18.91
N GLY A 138 -0.14 11.74 -20.22
CA GLY A 138 -0.42 12.78 -21.21
C GLY A 138 0.61 13.93 -21.21
N GLY A 139 1.86 13.64 -20.82
CA GLY A 139 2.95 14.61 -20.76
C GLY A 139 3.11 15.33 -19.41
N THR A 140 2.23 15.11 -18.44
CA THR A 140 2.36 15.66 -17.08
C THR A 140 3.67 15.25 -16.40
N PHE A 141 4.11 14.01 -16.62
CA PHE A 141 5.38 13.45 -16.15
C PHE A 141 6.27 13.08 -17.35
N GLY A 142 6.45 14.02 -18.29
CA GLY A 142 7.16 13.78 -19.55
C GLY A 142 8.59 13.25 -19.42
N ASP A 143 9.26 13.50 -18.28
CA ASP A 143 10.63 13.06 -18.00
C ASP A 143 10.71 11.87 -17.03
N VAL A 144 9.60 11.15 -16.77
CA VAL A 144 9.53 10.03 -15.81
C VAL A 144 10.57 8.92 -16.06
N TYR A 145 10.99 8.73 -17.31
CA TYR A 145 12.02 7.74 -17.70
C TYR A 145 13.36 8.36 -18.13
N SER A 146 13.60 9.62 -17.76
CA SER A 146 14.89 10.30 -17.92
C SER A 146 15.34 11.06 -16.66
N ASN A 147 14.45 11.23 -15.69
CA ASN A 147 14.68 11.95 -14.44
C ASN A 147 14.32 11.06 -13.26
N TYR A 148 15.33 10.69 -12.47
CA TYR A 148 15.15 9.81 -11.32
C TYR A 148 14.27 10.43 -10.22
N GLY A 149 14.26 11.76 -10.08
CA GLY A 149 13.36 12.46 -9.17
C GLY A 149 11.90 12.36 -9.59
N THR A 150 11.60 12.57 -10.88
CA THR A 150 10.25 12.38 -11.42
C THR A 150 9.83 10.93 -11.33
N PHE A 151 10.73 9.99 -11.66
CA PHE A 151 10.47 8.55 -11.51
C PHE A 151 10.03 8.20 -10.09
N LEU A 152 10.77 8.61 -9.06
CA LEU A 152 10.41 8.32 -7.67
C LEU A 152 9.14 9.05 -7.20
N ALA A 153 8.85 10.23 -7.75
CA ALA A 153 7.61 10.95 -7.47
C ALA A 153 6.39 10.19 -8.01
N VAL A 154 6.46 9.70 -9.25
CA VAL A 154 5.41 8.88 -9.85
C VAL A 154 5.30 7.53 -9.15
N ALA A 155 6.43 6.90 -8.81
CA ALA A 155 6.47 5.68 -8.01
C ALA A 155 5.73 5.86 -6.68
N GLN A 156 6.02 6.93 -5.93
CA GLN A 156 5.30 7.21 -4.68
C GLN A 156 3.79 7.32 -4.90
N GLY A 157 3.36 7.97 -5.98
CA GLY A 157 1.95 8.08 -6.33
C GLY A 157 1.29 6.73 -6.62
N PHE A 158 1.99 5.82 -7.32
CA PHE A 158 1.51 4.45 -7.54
C PHE A 158 1.37 3.70 -6.21
N GLU A 159 2.46 3.60 -5.45
CA GLU A 159 2.48 2.84 -4.20
C GLU A 159 1.46 3.34 -3.18
N ASP A 160 1.35 4.66 -2.99
CA ASP A 160 0.35 5.24 -2.10
C ASP A 160 -1.08 4.98 -2.64
N THR A 161 -1.29 4.96 -3.97
CA THR A 161 -2.57 4.57 -4.56
C THR A 161 -2.89 3.10 -4.30
N GLY A 162 -1.91 2.19 -4.46
CA GLY A 162 -2.05 0.76 -4.21
C GLY A 162 -2.48 0.47 -2.76
N VAL A 163 -1.78 1.05 -1.78
CA VAL A 163 -2.12 0.97 -0.35
C VAL A 163 -3.59 1.35 -0.12
N ARG A 164 -4.00 2.51 -0.63
CA ARG A 164 -5.34 3.08 -0.42
C ARG A 164 -6.42 2.31 -1.17
N ALA A 165 -6.11 1.75 -2.34
CA ALA A 165 -7.00 0.93 -3.14
C ALA A 165 -7.34 -0.39 -2.44
N TYR A 166 -6.33 -1.13 -1.94
CA TYR A 166 -6.57 -2.35 -1.18
C TYR A 166 -7.37 -2.09 0.09
N LYS A 167 -7.05 -1.02 0.83
CA LYS A 167 -7.81 -0.64 2.03
C LYS A 167 -9.27 -0.29 1.69
N GLY A 168 -9.50 0.44 0.60
CA GLY A 168 -10.84 0.82 0.15
C GLY A 168 -11.71 -0.36 -0.26
N GLN A 169 -11.12 -1.46 -0.73
CA GLN A 169 -11.87 -2.68 -1.07
C GLN A 169 -11.95 -3.71 0.07
N ALA A 170 -11.23 -3.52 1.17
CA ALA A 170 -11.19 -4.47 2.28
C ALA A 170 -12.59 -4.76 2.87
N GLY A 171 -13.47 -3.76 2.91
CA GLY A 171 -14.85 -3.93 3.37
C GLY A 171 -15.69 -4.86 2.48
N VAL A 172 -15.44 -4.88 1.17
CA VAL A 172 -16.12 -5.78 0.21
C VAL A 172 -15.66 -7.23 0.39
N LEU A 173 -14.40 -7.42 0.78
CA LEU A 173 -13.81 -8.73 1.03
C LEU A 173 -14.10 -9.28 2.43
N ALA A 174 -14.74 -8.49 3.30
CA ALA A 174 -15.04 -8.88 4.67
C ALA A 174 -15.82 -10.20 4.73
N GLY A 175 -15.35 -11.14 5.55
CA GLY A 175 -15.93 -12.47 5.68
C GLY A 175 -15.52 -13.46 4.59
N ASN A 176 -14.70 -13.07 3.61
CA ASN A 176 -14.13 -13.97 2.62
C ASN A 176 -12.68 -14.36 2.96
N ALA A 177 -12.31 -15.61 2.68
CA ALA A 177 -10.95 -16.12 2.88
C ALA A 177 -9.87 -15.31 2.12
N VAL A 178 -10.24 -14.69 0.99
CA VAL A 178 -9.31 -13.87 0.20
C VAL A 178 -8.88 -12.59 0.91
N LEU A 179 -9.64 -12.10 1.90
CA LEU A 179 -9.29 -10.88 2.62
C LEU A 179 -7.90 -10.97 3.23
N THR A 180 -7.54 -12.11 3.82
CA THR A 180 -6.21 -12.28 4.42
C THR A 180 -5.10 -12.08 3.40
N THR A 181 -5.26 -12.64 2.19
CA THR A 181 -4.28 -12.46 1.12
C THR A 181 -4.26 -11.03 0.60
N ALA A 182 -5.42 -10.40 0.40
CA ALA A 182 -5.48 -9.00 0.00
C ALA A 182 -4.80 -8.07 1.02
N LEU A 183 -4.95 -8.35 2.32
CA LEU A 183 -4.27 -7.59 3.39
C LEU A 183 -2.76 -7.90 3.48
N GLN A 184 -2.31 -9.06 3.01
CA GLN A 184 -0.88 -9.35 2.87
C GLN A 184 -0.26 -8.53 1.75
N ILE A 185 -0.93 -8.42 0.59
CA ILE A 185 -0.49 -7.56 -0.52
C ILE A 185 -0.47 -6.11 -0.06
N HIS A 186 -1.56 -5.61 0.53
CA HIS A 186 -1.61 -4.27 1.13
C HIS A 186 -0.44 -3.96 2.07
N SER A 187 0.00 -4.93 2.88
CA SER A 187 1.16 -4.76 3.75
C SER A 187 2.49 -4.69 2.99
N VAL A 188 2.59 -5.30 1.80
CA VAL A 188 3.74 -5.22 0.91
C VAL A 188 3.75 -3.84 0.21
N GLU A 189 2.62 -3.40 -0.34
CA GLU A 189 2.43 -2.04 -0.90
C GLU A 189 2.88 -0.97 0.10
N ALA A 190 2.46 -1.08 1.36
CA ALA A 190 2.84 -0.10 2.39
C ALA A 190 4.36 -0.06 2.65
N ARG A 191 5.07 -1.18 2.45
CA ARG A 191 6.53 -1.21 2.56
C ARG A 191 7.20 -0.59 1.35
N HIS A 192 6.65 -0.79 0.15
CA HIS A 192 7.14 -0.16 -1.06
C HIS A 192 6.96 1.36 -0.99
N ALA A 193 5.76 1.84 -0.66
CA ALA A 193 5.46 3.26 -0.40
C ALA A 193 6.46 3.88 0.59
N SER A 194 6.62 3.23 1.74
CA SER A 194 7.57 3.65 2.78
C SER A 194 9.02 3.71 2.28
N HIS A 195 9.44 2.73 1.47
CA HIS A 195 10.79 2.67 0.96
C HIS A 195 11.04 3.71 -0.15
N ILE A 196 10.10 3.91 -1.06
CA ILE A 196 10.18 4.95 -2.10
C ILE A 196 10.29 6.34 -1.47
N ARG A 197 9.50 6.63 -0.43
CA ARG A 197 9.59 7.89 0.35
C ARG A 197 11.00 8.09 0.95
N GLN A 198 11.61 7.04 1.48
CA GLN A 198 12.99 7.09 1.96
C GLN A 198 14.00 7.29 0.82
N MET A 199 13.79 6.68 -0.35
CA MET A 199 14.62 6.90 -1.53
C MET A 199 14.55 8.35 -2.02
N ARG A 200 13.37 8.98 -1.98
CA ARG A 200 13.20 10.41 -2.27
C ARG A 200 13.92 11.30 -1.26
N THR A 201 13.90 10.93 0.02
CA THR A 201 14.68 11.62 1.06
C THR A 201 16.18 11.53 0.77
N ALA A 202 16.67 10.34 0.46
CA ALA A 202 18.08 10.10 0.13
C ALA A 202 18.51 10.86 -1.13
N LEU A 203 17.66 10.93 -2.17
CA LEU A 203 17.92 11.70 -3.39
C LEU A 203 18.17 13.18 -3.11
N SER A 204 17.49 13.77 -2.12
CA SER A 204 17.69 15.16 -1.70
C SER A 204 18.90 15.38 -0.79
N GLY A 205 19.70 14.34 -0.53
CA GLY A 205 20.77 14.37 0.48
C GLY A 205 20.24 14.57 1.91
N GLY A 206 18.96 14.26 2.16
CA GLY A 206 18.29 14.52 3.43
C GLY A 206 17.77 15.95 3.61
N THR A 207 17.91 16.82 2.60
CA THR A 207 17.41 18.21 2.67
C THR A 207 15.88 18.26 2.74
N THR A 208 15.22 17.42 1.94
CA THR A 208 13.77 17.21 2.00
C THR A 208 13.51 15.85 2.64
N VAL A 209 12.83 15.83 3.77
CA VAL A 209 12.51 14.60 4.51
C VAL A 209 11.07 14.22 4.21
N TYR A 210 10.90 13.09 3.53
CA TYR A 210 9.61 12.44 3.34
C TYR A 210 9.42 11.42 4.46
N LYS A 211 8.32 11.52 5.19
CA LYS A 211 7.97 10.53 6.21
C LYS A 211 7.70 9.18 5.52
N PRO A 212 7.94 8.04 6.21
CA PRO A 212 7.69 6.72 5.64
C PRO A 212 6.20 6.34 5.58
N TRP A 213 5.30 7.26 5.91
CA TRP A 213 3.83 7.21 5.83
C TRP A 213 3.31 8.54 5.30
N VAL A 214 2.03 8.61 4.91
CA VAL A 214 1.39 9.84 4.46
C VAL A 214 1.26 10.84 5.60
N SER A 215 1.55 12.11 5.31
CA SER A 215 1.49 13.22 6.26
C SER A 215 0.78 14.42 5.64
N LEU A 216 0.60 15.49 6.42
CA LEU A 216 0.24 16.79 5.85
C LEU A 216 1.42 17.43 5.11
N GLY A 217 1.14 17.99 3.95
CA GLY A 217 2.07 18.84 3.21
C GLY A 217 2.32 20.20 3.87
N ALA A 218 3.23 20.99 3.30
CA ALA A 218 3.70 22.27 3.87
C ALA A 218 2.59 23.30 4.17
N SER A 219 1.46 23.22 3.49
CA SER A 219 0.29 24.10 3.69
C SER A 219 -0.86 23.43 4.46
N GLY A 220 -0.59 22.33 5.18
CA GLY A 220 -1.59 21.57 5.93
C GLY A 220 -2.59 20.81 5.05
N GLN A 221 -2.28 20.69 3.75
CA GLN A 221 -3.05 19.93 2.78
C GLN A 221 -2.72 18.44 2.88
N ALA A 222 -3.61 17.60 2.36
CA ALA A 222 -3.51 16.15 2.44
C ALA A 222 -2.28 15.55 1.72
N ASN A 223 -1.79 16.23 0.68
CA ASN A 223 -0.66 15.77 -0.12
C ASN A 223 0.70 16.23 0.45
N ASP A 224 1.51 15.29 0.96
CA ASP A 224 2.89 15.51 1.40
C ASP A 224 3.96 15.17 0.36
N SER A 225 3.58 14.67 -0.81
CA SER A 225 4.53 14.27 -1.85
C SER A 225 5.31 15.44 -2.43
N GLY A 226 4.82 16.68 -2.27
CA GLY A 226 5.37 17.87 -2.94
C GLY A 226 5.09 17.90 -4.45
N VAL A 227 4.20 17.05 -4.95
CA VAL A 227 3.83 16.93 -6.36
C VAL A 227 2.32 17.18 -6.48
N PRO A 228 1.89 18.42 -6.78
CA PRO A 228 0.46 18.76 -6.85
C PRO A 228 -0.34 17.94 -7.85
N GLN A 229 0.33 17.43 -8.89
CA GLN A 229 -0.28 16.61 -9.94
C GLN A 229 -0.82 15.27 -9.42
N VAL A 230 -0.39 14.82 -8.23
CA VAL A 230 -0.90 13.61 -7.57
C VAL A 230 -1.83 13.92 -6.39
N ASP A 231 -2.39 15.13 -6.26
CA ASP A 231 -3.30 15.49 -5.16
C ASP A 231 -4.46 14.49 -4.98
N ALA A 232 -4.98 13.93 -6.07
CA ALA A 232 -6.05 12.93 -6.04
C ALA A 232 -5.65 11.65 -5.27
N VAL A 233 -4.37 11.29 -5.27
CA VAL A 233 -3.82 10.14 -4.52
C VAL A 233 -3.92 10.34 -3.02
N TYR A 234 -4.08 11.59 -2.54
CA TYR A 234 -4.11 11.93 -1.12
C TYR A 234 -5.46 12.49 -0.66
N ALA A 235 -6.49 12.45 -1.52
CA ALA A 235 -7.81 12.95 -1.18
C ALA A 235 -8.35 12.30 0.11
N GLY A 236 -8.61 13.11 1.14
CA GLY A 236 -9.12 12.64 2.43
C GLY A 236 -8.07 12.43 3.52
N GLU A 237 -6.77 12.37 3.19
CA GLU A 237 -5.67 12.14 4.16
C GLU A 237 -5.52 13.26 5.21
N ASP A 238 -6.31 14.32 5.11
CA ASP A 238 -6.37 15.39 6.10
C ASP A 238 -7.62 15.34 7.00
N ALA A 239 -8.34 14.22 7.00
CA ALA A 239 -9.56 13.99 7.77
C ALA A 239 -9.34 13.97 9.29
N THR A 240 -10.03 14.85 10.02
CA THR A 240 -9.93 14.96 11.48
C THR A 240 -11.09 14.31 12.23
N VAL A 241 -11.96 13.59 11.52
CA VAL A 241 -13.12 12.89 12.09
C VAL A 241 -13.12 11.45 11.62
N GLN A 242 -13.06 10.52 12.58
CA GLN A 242 -13.06 9.08 12.33
C GLN A 242 -14.29 8.46 12.98
N ALA A 243 -15.12 7.78 12.19
CA ALA A 243 -16.38 7.19 12.67
C ALA A 243 -17.25 8.16 13.51
N GLY A 244 -17.27 9.44 13.14
CA GLY A 244 -18.01 10.50 13.86
C GLY A 244 -17.29 11.08 15.08
N VAL A 245 -16.07 10.63 15.39
CA VAL A 245 -15.27 11.13 16.52
C VAL A 245 -14.19 12.08 16.00
N THR A 246 -14.17 13.31 16.52
CA THR A 246 -13.05 14.24 16.28
C THR A 246 -11.78 13.70 16.94
N ILE A 247 -10.75 13.45 16.13
CA ILE A 247 -9.49 12.84 16.58
C ILE A 247 -8.40 13.87 16.96
N THR A 248 -8.66 15.15 16.79
CA THR A 248 -7.80 16.24 17.29
C THR A 248 -8.18 16.64 18.70
N GLY A 249 -7.21 17.03 19.53
CA GLY A 249 -7.51 17.58 20.85
C GLY A 249 -8.24 16.62 21.81
N ILE A 250 -8.12 15.29 21.59
CA ILE A 250 -8.85 14.28 22.37
C ILE A 250 -8.62 14.52 23.87
N ASN A 251 -9.73 14.58 24.62
CA ASN A 251 -9.73 14.83 26.07
C ASN A 251 -9.04 16.15 26.46
N GLY A 252 -9.12 17.19 25.61
CA GLY A 252 -8.50 18.49 25.84
C GLY A 252 -6.98 18.53 25.61
N ASN A 253 -6.37 17.46 25.09
CA ASN A 253 -4.93 17.41 24.85
C ASN A 253 -4.53 18.19 23.59
N ALA A 254 -4.11 19.45 23.77
CA ALA A 254 -3.68 20.33 22.68
C ALA A 254 -2.47 19.82 21.87
N ASN A 255 -1.71 18.83 22.37
CA ASN A 255 -0.59 18.24 21.62
C ASN A 255 -1.06 17.30 20.50
N ILE A 256 -2.33 16.88 20.50
CA ILE A 256 -2.93 16.10 19.40
C ILE A 256 -3.36 17.10 18.31
N THR A 257 -2.36 17.63 17.61
CA THR A 257 -2.54 18.55 16.48
C THR A 257 -3.15 17.84 15.28
N LYS A 258 -3.61 18.59 14.27
CA LYS A 258 -4.10 18.01 13.00
C LYS A 258 -3.09 17.02 12.42
N ALA A 259 -1.83 17.44 12.28
CA ALA A 259 -0.77 16.60 11.72
C ALA A 259 -0.60 15.28 12.50
N VAL A 260 -0.53 15.34 13.84
CA VAL A 260 -0.41 14.15 14.68
C VAL A 260 -1.63 13.24 14.54
N ALA A 261 -2.83 13.82 14.46
CA ALA A 261 -4.06 13.06 14.38
C ALA A 261 -4.19 12.32 13.05
N VAL A 262 -3.98 13.01 11.92
CA VAL A 262 -4.19 12.42 10.59
C VAL A 262 -3.12 11.38 10.25
N GLU A 263 -1.87 11.56 10.69
CA GLU A 263 -0.78 10.59 10.49
C GLU A 263 -1.00 9.23 11.20
N CYS A 264 -2.05 9.10 12.02
CA CYS A 264 -2.43 7.83 12.62
C CYS A 264 -3.25 6.92 11.69
N PHE A 265 -3.68 7.42 10.53
CA PHE A 265 -4.57 6.75 9.60
C PHE A 265 -4.05 6.91 8.17
N ASP A 266 -4.09 5.84 7.38
CA ASP A 266 -4.08 5.94 5.91
C ASP A 266 -5.54 5.88 5.44
N GLU A 267 -6.07 6.91 4.82
CA GLU A 267 -7.47 6.92 4.39
C GLU A 267 -7.70 6.04 3.16
N PRO A 268 -8.80 5.25 3.10
CA PRO A 268 -9.10 4.49 1.90
C PRO A 268 -9.46 5.40 0.72
N LEU A 269 -9.18 4.95 -0.51
CA LEU A 269 -9.79 5.49 -1.72
C LEU A 269 -10.93 4.58 -2.17
N ASP A 270 -12.04 5.19 -2.59
CA ASP A 270 -13.09 4.45 -3.28
C ASP A 270 -12.61 4.00 -4.68
N LYS A 271 -13.22 2.93 -5.20
CA LYS A 271 -12.84 2.32 -6.47
C LYS A 271 -12.91 3.32 -7.65
N ALA A 272 -13.89 4.22 -7.68
CA ALA A 272 -14.04 5.16 -8.80
C ALA A 272 -12.91 6.19 -8.80
N SER A 273 -12.52 6.68 -7.62
CA SER A 273 -11.36 7.56 -7.46
C SER A 273 -10.06 6.90 -7.91
N VAL A 274 -9.82 5.63 -7.51
CA VAL A 274 -8.64 4.88 -7.96
C VAL A 274 -8.66 4.65 -9.48
N VAL A 275 -9.81 4.29 -10.06
CA VAL A 275 -9.97 4.12 -11.51
C VAL A 275 -9.64 5.43 -12.25
N ASN A 276 -10.08 6.58 -11.74
CA ASN A 276 -9.74 7.87 -12.33
C ASN A 276 -8.24 8.15 -12.31
N ILE A 277 -7.55 7.83 -11.21
CA ILE A 277 -6.09 7.96 -11.08
C ILE A 277 -5.37 7.01 -12.05
N ALA A 278 -5.73 5.71 -12.05
CA ALA A 278 -5.13 4.71 -12.94
C ALA A 278 -5.33 5.06 -14.43
N ASN A 279 -6.49 5.63 -14.78
CA ASN A 279 -6.83 6.06 -16.13
C ASN A 279 -6.01 7.24 -16.66
N LEU A 280 -5.23 7.92 -15.80
CA LEU A 280 -4.22 8.87 -16.26
C LEU A 280 -3.06 8.17 -16.97
N PHE A 281 -2.75 6.93 -16.55
CA PHE A 281 -1.62 6.16 -17.03
C PHE A 281 -1.99 5.11 -18.09
N LEU A 282 -3.21 5.17 -18.61
CA LEU A 282 -3.71 4.30 -19.67
C LEU A 282 -4.06 5.13 -20.90
N LYS A 283 -3.68 4.62 -22.08
CA LYS A 283 -4.09 5.23 -23.35
C LYS A 283 -5.61 5.16 -23.49
N THR A 284 -6.21 6.11 -24.18
CA THR A 284 -7.67 6.30 -24.30
C THR A 284 -8.49 5.04 -24.58
N GLY A 285 -7.97 4.10 -25.40
CA GLY A 285 -8.67 2.86 -25.75
C GLY A 285 -8.57 1.72 -24.72
N PHE A 286 -7.82 1.91 -23.62
CA PHE A 286 -7.54 0.86 -22.63
C PHE A 286 -7.88 1.28 -21.19
N LYS A 287 -8.59 2.40 -21.02
CA LYS A 287 -9.06 2.87 -19.73
C LYS A 287 -10.00 1.85 -19.06
N LEU A 288 -9.91 1.77 -17.73
CA LEU A 288 -10.72 0.95 -16.82
C LEU A 288 -12.15 1.45 -16.69
#